data_AF-A0A132HVC7-F1
#
_entry.id   AF-A0A132HVC7-F1
#
_cell.length_a   1.000
_cell.length_b   1.000
_cell.length_c   1.000
_cell.angle_alpha   90.00
_cell.angle_beta   90.00
_cell.angle_gamma   90.00
#
_symmetry.space_group_name_H-M   'P 1'
#
loop_
_entity.id
_entity.type
_entity.pdbx_description
1 polymer ?
#
loop_
_entity_poly.entity_id
_entity_poly.type
_entity_poly.pdbx_seq_one_letter_code
_entity_poly.pdbx_strand_id
1 'polypeptide(L)'
;MQGAPEHKKGEDGLPIPPYAIYNIGGGQPENLLDFVQILQEELVKAGVLPANFNFEAHKELVPMQPGDVTTTYADTTALEHDFGFTPKIKLREGLRKFAKWYKEYYC
;
A
#
# COMPACT_ATOMS: atom_id res chain seq x y z
N MET A 1 24.34 17.39 13.79
CA MET A 1 22.97 17.58 13.30
C MET A 1 22.86 19.02 12.82
N GLN A 2 22.49 19.26 11.57
CA GLN A 2 22.11 20.60 11.11
C GLN A 2 20.84 21.01 11.88
N GLY A 3 20.75 22.28 12.29
CA GLY A 3 19.62 22.81 13.06
C GLY A 3 18.31 22.82 12.27
N ALA A 4 17.25 23.37 12.86
CA ALA A 4 15.98 23.55 12.18
C ALA A 4 16.16 24.40 10.89
N PRO A 5 15.41 24.13 9.80
CA PRO A 5 15.50 24.90 8.58
C PRO A 5 15.09 26.36 8.83
N GLU A 6 15.73 27.30 8.12
CA GLU A 6 15.39 28.71 8.21
C GLU A 6 13.99 29.00 7.65
N HIS A 7 13.24 29.87 8.32
CA HIS A 7 11.99 30.40 7.81
C HIS A 7 12.26 31.35 6.63
N LYS A 8 11.71 31.05 5.46
CA LYS A 8 11.79 31.88 4.25
C LYS A 8 10.40 32.31 3.79
N LYS A 9 10.33 33.45 3.09
CA LYS A 9 9.11 33.93 2.42
C LYS A 9 9.29 33.83 0.91
N GLY A 10 8.23 33.47 0.19
CA GLY A 10 8.16 33.45 -1.26
C GLY A 10 8.05 34.86 -1.85
N GLU A 11 8.12 34.95 -3.17
CA GLU A 11 7.94 36.22 -3.91
C GLU A 11 6.54 36.83 -3.71
N ASP A 12 5.56 36.01 -3.37
CA ASP A 12 4.19 36.37 -2.99
C ASP A 12 4.05 36.84 -1.54
N GLY A 13 5.15 36.84 -0.76
CA GLY A 13 5.18 37.20 0.65
C GLY A 13 4.68 36.11 1.61
N LEU A 14 4.25 34.95 1.10
CA LEU A 14 3.78 33.83 1.92
C LEU A 14 4.97 33.00 2.45
N PRO A 15 4.84 32.35 3.63
CA PRO A 15 5.90 31.50 4.16
C PRO A 15 6.11 30.26 3.28
N ILE A 16 7.38 29.97 2.96
CA ILE A 16 7.77 28.74 2.28
C ILE A 16 7.82 27.63 3.33
N PRO A 17 7.13 26.49 3.13
CA PRO A 17 7.23 25.36 4.04
C PRO A 17 8.68 24.90 4.18
N PRO A 18 9.22 24.78 5.40
CA PRO A 18 10.63 24.44 5.62
C PRO A 18 10.95 22.97 5.29
N TYR A 19 9.92 22.16 5.04
CA TYR A 19 10.01 20.75 4.73
C TYR A 19 9.16 20.41 3.52
N ALA A 20 9.66 19.51 2.69
CA ALA A 20 8.87 18.88 1.66
C ALA A 20 8.00 17.76 2.26
N ILE A 21 6.83 17.56 1.68
CA ILE A 21 5.89 16.49 2.04
C ILE A 21 5.84 15.53 0.85
N TYR A 22 6.04 14.24 1.13
CA TYR A 22 6.04 13.21 0.11
C TYR A 22 4.99 12.15 0.41
N ASN A 23 4.18 11.81 -0.59
CA ASN A 23 3.36 10.61 -0.51
C ASN A 23 4.23 9.39 -0.79
N ILE A 24 4.05 8.33 -0.01
CA ILE A 24 4.70 7.04 -0.23
C ILE A 24 3.60 6.01 -0.45
N GLY A 25 3.66 5.29 -1.57
CA GLY A 25 2.69 4.26 -1.89
C GLY A 25 2.97 3.58 -3.22
N GLY A 26 2.12 2.62 -3.60
CA GLY A 26 2.25 1.81 -4.83
C GLY A 26 2.04 2.58 -6.14
N GLY A 27 1.47 3.78 -6.09
CA GLY A 27 1.20 4.63 -7.25
C GLY A 27 0.04 4.18 -8.15
N GLN A 28 -0.44 2.94 -7.99
CA GLN A 28 -1.55 2.37 -8.76
C GLN A 28 -2.62 1.80 -7.82
N PRO A 29 -3.91 2.09 -8.06
CA PRO A 29 -4.99 1.46 -7.31
C PRO A 29 -5.12 -0.02 -7.71
N GLU A 30 -5.42 -0.87 -6.74
CA GLU A 30 -5.64 -2.31 -6.94
C GLU A 30 -7.10 -2.65 -6.62
N ASN A 31 -7.71 -3.56 -7.38
CA ASN A 31 -9.08 -3.98 -7.13
C ASN A 31 -9.15 -4.85 -5.87
N LEU A 32 -10.12 -4.60 -4.99
CA LEU A 32 -10.28 -5.34 -3.74
C LEU A 32 -10.50 -6.85 -3.95
N LEU A 33 -11.33 -7.23 -4.93
CA LEU A 33 -11.58 -8.64 -5.22
C LEU A 33 -10.34 -9.33 -5.77
N ASP A 34 -9.56 -8.66 -6.63
CA ASP A 34 -8.29 -9.18 -7.12
C ASP A 34 -7.28 -9.33 -5.97
N PHE A 35 -7.18 -8.35 -5.06
CA PHE A 35 -6.35 -8.44 -3.87
C PHE A 35 -6.70 -9.67 -3.02
N VAL A 36 -7.99 -9.83 -2.69
CA VAL A 36 -8.45 -10.93 -1.86
C VAL A 36 -8.23 -12.26 -2.57
N GLN A 37 -8.45 -12.32 -3.90
CA GLN A 37 -8.16 -13.49 -4.71
C GLN A 37 -6.68 -13.88 -4.69
N ILE A 38 -5.78 -12.92 -4.89
CA ILE A 38 -4.35 -13.19 -4.84
C ILE A 38 -3.94 -13.68 -3.44
N LEU A 39 -4.47 -13.05 -2.38
CA LEU A 39 -4.15 -13.42 -1.01
C LEU A 39 -4.56 -14.87 -0.70
N GLN A 40 -5.79 -15.29 -1.04
CA GLN A 40 -6.23 -16.67 -0.80
C GLN A 40 -5.35 -17.69 -1.54
N GLU A 41 -4.98 -17.42 -2.79
CA GLU A 41 -4.17 -18.33 -3.61
C GLU A 41 -2.79 -18.51 -2.99
N GLU A 42 -2.19 -17.42 -2.51
CA GLU A 42 -0.87 -17.46 -1.87
C GLU A 42 -0.93 -18.09 -0.46
N LEU A 43 -2.04 -17.94 0.28
CA LEU A 43 -2.26 -18.62 1.57
C LEU A 43 -2.47 -20.13 1.41
N VAL A 44 -3.21 -20.58 0.39
CA VAL A 44 -3.33 -22.00 0.03
C VAL A 44 -1.97 -22.56 -0.37
N LYS A 45 -1.24 -21.82 -1.22
CA LYS A 45 0.10 -22.21 -1.67
C LYS A 45 1.12 -22.30 -0.52
N ALA A 46 1.01 -21.44 0.48
CA ALA A 46 1.84 -21.47 1.68
C ALA A 46 1.42 -22.57 2.68
N GLY A 47 0.32 -23.28 2.45
CA GLY A 47 -0.21 -24.30 3.36
C GLY A 47 -0.79 -23.71 4.65
N VAL A 48 -1.25 -22.45 4.60
CA VAL A 48 -2.03 -21.80 5.66
C VAL A 48 -3.50 -22.19 5.53
N LEU A 49 -4.03 -22.14 4.31
CA LEU A 49 -5.38 -22.60 3.99
C LEU A 49 -5.35 -23.98 3.31
N PRO A 50 -6.41 -24.79 3.46
CA PRO A 50 -6.48 -26.10 2.81
C PRO A 50 -6.60 -25.96 1.28
N ALA A 51 -6.11 -26.96 0.55
CA ALA A 51 -6.09 -26.96 -0.92
C ALA A 51 -7.48 -26.87 -1.58
N ASN A 52 -8.53 -27.25 -0.84
CA ASN A 52 -9.92 -27.23 -1.26
C ASN A 52 -10.72 -26.07 -0.64
N PHE A 53 -10.04 -25.00 -0.19
CA PHE A 53 -10.71 -23.82 0.37
C PHE A 53 -11.67 -23.19 -0.65
N ASN A 54 -12.94 -23.05 -0.30
CA ASN A 54 -13.98 -22.48 -1.17
C ASN A 54 -14.21 -21.01 -0.84
N PHE A 55 -13.59 -20.13 -1.60
CA PHE A 55 -13.70 -18.69 -1.39
C PHE A 55 -15.12 -18.15 -1.47
N GLU A 56 -15.90 -18.56 -2.47
CA GLU A 56 -17.26 -18.04 -2.68
C GLU A 56 -18.18 -18.39 -1.52
N ALA A 57 -17.97 -19.53 -0.85
CA ALA A 57 -18.72 -19.90 0.35
C ALA A 57 -18.35 -19.07 1.59
N HIS A 58 -17.20 -18.41 1.59
CA HIS A 58 -16.70 -17.62 2.72
C HIS A 58 -16.66 -16.11 2.44
N LYS A 59 -17.10 -15.66 1.26
CA LYS A 59 -17.15 -14.25 0.87
C LYS A 59 -18.49 -13.64 1.26
N GLU A 60 -18.45 -12.55 2.02
CA GLU A 60 -19.59 -11.70 2.31
C GLU A 60 -19.33 -10.30 1.75
N LEU A 61 -20.20 -9.84 0.85
CA LEU A 61 -20.13 -8.48 0.32
C LEU A 61 -21.00 -7.57 1.18
N VAL A 62 -20.36 -6.59 1.82
CA VAL A 62 -21.03 -5.58 2.64
C VAL A 62 -21.05 -4.23 1.93
N PRO A 63 -22.00 -3.32 2.26
CA PRO A 63 -21.98 -1.96 1.77
C PRO A 63 -20.71 -1.21 2.19
N MET A 64 -20.35 -0.17 1.44
CA MET A 64 -19.27 0.76 1.80
C MET A 64 -19.56 1.38 3.18
N GLN A 65 -18.56 1.40 4.05
CA GLN A 65 -18.68 1.93 5.40
C GLN A 65 -18.49 3.46 5.40
N PRO A 66 -19.05 4.18 6.38
CA PRO A 66 -18.79 5.60 6.54
C PRO A 66 -17.28 5.86 6.69
N GLY A 67 -16.70 6.63 5.78
CA GLY A 67 -15.26 6.92 5.74
C GLY A 67 -14.48 6.14 4.68
N ASP A 68 -15.08 5.11 4.08
CA ASP A 68 -14.48 4.45 2.92
C ASP A 68 -14.46 5.38 1.70
N VAL A 69 -13.43 5.21 0.90
CA VAL A 69 -13.15 5.95 -0.32
C VAL A 69 -13.18 4.98 -1.49
N THR A 70 -13.86 5.34 -2.58
CA THR A 70 -14.07 4.44 -3.72
C THR A 70 -12.77 4.05 -4.41
N THR A 71 -11.80 4.95 -4.46
CA THR A 71 -10.47 4.71 -5.04
C THR A 71 -9.49 5.70 -4.43
N THR A 72 -8.32 5.21 -4.02
CA THR A 72 -7.18 6.04 -3.63
C THR A 72 -5.89 5.50 -4.21
N TYR A 73 -4.95 6.41 -4.44
CA TYR A 73 -3.59 6.08 -4.83
C TYR A 73 -2.68 7.23 -4.40
N ALA A 74 -1.40 6.93 -4.18
CA ALA A 74 -0.40 7.93 -3.83
C ALA A 74 0.20 8.52 -5.11
N ASP A 75 0.10 9.83 -5.32
CA ASP A 75 0.96 10.51 -6.29
C ASP A 75 2.39 10.59 -5.72
N THR A 76 3.28 9.82 -6.33
CA THR A 76 4.68 9.66 -5.89
C THR A 76 5.66 10.46 -6.75
N THR A 77 5.18 11.30 -7.66
CA THR A 77 6.02 12.04 -8.63
C THR A 77 7.12 12.85 -7.95
N ALA A 78 6.80 13.55 -6.85
CA ALA A 78 7.79 14.33 -6.09
C ALA A 78 8.87 13.45 -5.42
N LEU A 79 8.46 12.28 -4.90
CA LEU A 79 9.37 11.34 -4.25
C LEU A 79 10.30 10.66 -5.26
N GLU A 80 9.76 10.32 -6.43
CA GLU A 80 10.54 9.76 -7.54
C GLU A 80 11.55 10.78 -8.08
N HIS A 81 11.13 12.04 -8.28
CA HIS A 81 12.01 13.10 -8.76
C HIS A 81 13.19 13.35 -7.80
N ASP A 82 12.92 13.50 -6.51
CA ASP A 82 13.95 13.92 -5.54
C ASP A 82 14.84 12.76 -5.07
N PHE A 83 14.32 11.53 -5.05
CA PHE A 83 15.03 10.37 -4.47
C PHE A 83 15.19 9.18 -5.42
N GLY A 84 14.62 9.22 -6.63
CA GLY A 84 14.64 8.10 -7.57
C GLY A 84 13.91 6.85 -7.06
N PHE A 85 13.04 7.01 -6.06
CA PHE A 85 12.35 5.88 -5.43
C PHE A 85 11.09 5.52 -6.19
N THR A 86 10.98 4.24 -6.57
CA THR A 86 9.75 3.64 -7.08
C THR A 86 9.52 2.28 -6.43
N PRO A 87 8.27 1.92 -6.06
CA PRO A 87 7.96 0.60 -5.52
C PRO A 87 8.24 -0.48 -6.57
N LYS A 88 9.05 -1.49 -6.22
CA LYS A 88 9.44 -2.57 -7.15
C LYS A 88 8.70 -3.88 -6.91
N ILE A 89 8.11 -4.04 -5.72
CA ILE A 89 7.42 -5.27 -5.33
C ILE A 89 5.99 -5.22 -5.86
N LYS A 90 5.64 -6.15 -6.74
CA LYS A 90 4.26 -6.30 -7.24
C LYS A 90 3.35 -6.85 -6.13
N LEU A 91 2.04 -6.56 -6.21
CA LEU A 91 1.06 -6.99 -5.21
C LEU A 91 1.16 -8.48 -4.88
N ARG A 92 1.12 -9.36 -5.90
CA ARG A 92 1.24 -10.81 -5.70
C ARG A 92 2.55 -11.25 -5.06
N GLU A 93 3.66 -10.58 -5.38
CA GLU A 93 4.94 -10.89 -4.75
C GLU A 93 4.93 -10.52 -3.26
N GLY A 94 4.37 -9.36 -2.92
CA GLY A 94 4.19 -8.92 -1.53
C GLY A 94 3.30 -9.88 -0.74
N LEU A 95 2.14 -10.24 -1.29
CA LEU A 95 1.20 -11.17 -0.64
C LEU A 95 1.78 -12.58 -0.49
N ARG A 96 2.59 -13.04 -1.44
CA ARG A 96 3.34 -14.30 -1.31
C ARG A 96 4.34 -14.26 -0.15
N LYS A 97 5.11 -13.18 -0.03
CA LYS A 97 6.06 -13.02 1.08
C LYS A 97 5.33 -12.96 2.42
N PHE A 98 4.21 -12.25 2.47
CA PHE A 98 3.33 -12.20 3.64
C PHE A 98 2.80 -13.58 4.03
N ALA A 99 2.24 -14.36 3.09
CA ALA A 99 1.67 -15.67 3.38
C ALA A 99 2.72 -16.66 3.93
N LYS A 100 3.95 -16.63 3.38
CA LYS A 100 5.07 -17.42 3.90
C LYS A 100 5.45 -17.03 5.32
N TRP A 101 5.63 -15.72 5.55
CA TRP A 101 5.92 -15.21 6.90
C TRP A 101 4.83 -15.58 7.90
N TYR A 102 3.55 -15.45 7.51
CA TYR A 102 2.42 -15.80 8.36
C TYR A 102 2.44 -17.28 8.74
N LYS A 103 2.70 -18.17 7.79
CA LYS A 103 2.86 -19.60 8.04
C LYS A 103 3.97 -19.86 9.06
N GLU A 104 5.16 -19.30 8.82
CA GLU A 104 6.33 -19.50 9.68
C GLU A 104 6.13 -18.99 11.11
N TYR A 105 5.35 -17.91 11.28
CA TYR A 105 5.16 -17.28 12.58
C TYR A 105 3.98 -17.87 13.37
N TYR A 106 2.90 -18.30 12.71
CA TYR A 106 1.63 -18.65 13.38
C TYR A 106 1.18 -20.11 13.23
N CYS A 107 1.78 -20.93 12.38
CA CYS A 107 1.32 -22.30 12.10
C CYS A 107 2.38 -23.36 12.35
#